data_AF-A0A6N6VAB4-F1
#
_entry.id   AF-A0A6N6VAB4-F1
#
_cell.length_a   1.000
_cell.length_b   1.000
_cell.length_c   1.000
_cell.angle_alpha   90.00
_cell.angle_beta   90.00
_cell.angle_gamma   90.00
#
_symmetry.space_group_name_H-M   'P 1'
#
loop_
_entity.id
_entity.type
_entity.pdbx_description
1 polymer ?
#
loop_
_entity_poly.entity_id
_entity_poly.type
_entity_poly.pdbx_seq_one_letter_code
_entity_poly.pdbx_strand_id
1 'polypeptide(L)'
;MKFLSIFFPVIIYVIILALQYFLSRTGSKILGLIMPVVLVVGVTYGYMMNYFELGLMPIIFLTIMGLFMLLGEWQRAQQARKSKMKE
;
A
#
# COMPACT_ATOMS: atom_id res chain seq x y z
N MET A 1 -14.20 -3.62 21.46
CA MET A 1 -14.84 -3.93 20.16
C MET A 1 -15.64 -2.78 19.54
N LYS A 2 -16.20 -1.82 20.31
CA LYS A 2 -16.87 -0.61 19.75
C LYS A 2 -15.93 0.42 19.11
N PHE A 3 -14.70 0.53 19.61
CA PHE A 3 -13.72 1.49 19.10
C PHE A 3 -13.34 1.20 17.64
N LEU A 4 -13.04 -0.06 17.31
CA LEU A 4 -12.58 -0.44 15.98
C LEU A 4 -13.60 -0.09 14.88
N SER A 5 -14.90 -0.27 15.15
CA SER A 5 -15.99 0.03 14.22
C SER A 5 -16.27 1.52 14.05
N ILE A 6 -15.98 2.35 15.06
CA ILE A 6 -16.10 3.82 14.98
C ILE A 6 -14.97 4.40 14.12
N PHE A 7 -13.75 3.88 14.26
CA PHE A 7 -12.58 4.41 13.54
C PHE A 7 -12.38 3.77 12.16
N PHE A 8 -13.01 2.64 11.86
CA PHE A 8 -12.92 1.97 10.57
C PHE A 8 -13.22 2.88 9.37
N PRO A 9 -14.35 3.63 9.32
CA PRO A 9 -14.63 4.55 8.21
C PRO A 9 -13.64 5.72 8.15
N VAL A 10 -13.15 6.20 9.29
CA VAL A 10 -12.15 7.28 9.35
C VAL A 10 -10.81 6.82 8.78
N ILE A 11 -10.40 5.59 9.08
CA ILE A 11 -9.18 4.98 8.55
C ILE A 11 -9.28 4.79 7.03
N ILE A 12 -10.42 4.28 6.54
CA ILE A 12 -10.68 4.17 5.10
C ILE A 12 -10.60 5.54 4.41
N TYR A 13 -11.20 6.57 5.01
CA TYR A 13 -11.17 7.94 4.47
C TYR A 13 -9.76 8.52 4.42
N VAL A 14 -8.96 8.33 5.47
CA VAL A 14 -7.56 8.76 5.51
C VAL A 14 -6.72 8.01 4.47
N ILE A 15 -6.96 6.72 4.26
CA ILE A 15 -6.27 5.93 3.23
C ILE A 15 -6.62 6.42 1.83
N ILE A 16 -7.91 6.71 1.56
CA ILE A 16 -8.37 7.26 0.28
C ILE A 16 -7.75 8.64 0.01
N LEU A 17 -7.74 9.54 1.00
CA LEU A 17 -7.09 10.84 0.87
C LEU A 17 -5.58 10.71 0.65
N ALA A 18 -4.94 9.80 1.38
CA ALA A 18 -3.52 9.52 1.21
C ALA A 18 -3.20 9.02 -0.20
N LEU A 19 -4.02 8.10 -0.74
CA LEU A 19 -3.95 7.58 -2.11
C LEU A 19 -4.23 8.66 -3.16
N GLN A 20 -5.26 9.48 -2.97
CA GLN A 20 -5.63 10.54 -3.92
C GLN A 20 -4.55 11.62 -4.00
N TYR A 21 -4.04 12.05 -2.84
CA TYR A 21 -2.89 12.92 -2.75
C TYR A 21 -1.63 12.30 -3.37
N PHE A 22 -1.49 10.98 -3.26
CA PHE A 22 -0.42 10.18 -3.85
C PHE A 22 -0.41 10.22 -5.37
N LEU A 23 -1.53 9.82 -5.96
CA LEU A 23 -1.77 9.73 -7.39
C LEU A 23 -1.60 11.11 -8.05
N SER A 24 -2.02 12.16 -7.36
CA SER A 24 -1.86 13.53 -7.83
C SER A 24 -0.41 14.02 -7.81
N ARG A 25 0.49 13.38 -7.06
CA ARG A 25 1.80 13.96 -6.71
C ARG A 25 2.98 13.09 -7.08
N THR A 26 2.77 11.98 -7.83
CA THR A 26 3.77 10.94 -8.12
C THR A 26 5.04 11.44 -8.75
N GLY A 27 5.91 11.90 -7.85
CA GLY A 27 7.27 12.43 -7.95
C GLY A 27 8.02 12.46 -6.61
N SER A 28 7.39 12.05 -5.49
CA SER A 28 7.98 12.18 -4.15
C SER A 28 8.33 10.82 -3.51
N LYS A 29 9.43 10.80 -2.74
CA LYS A 29 9.94 9.60 -2.03
C LYS A 29 8.99 9.03 -0.99
N ILE A 30 8.14 9.88 -0.42
CA ILE A 30 7.08 9.50 0.53
C ILE A 30 6.15 8.47 -0.11
N LEU A 31 6.07 8.47 -1.44
CA LEU A 31 5.17 7.58 -2.15
C LEU A 31 5.62 6.12 -2.19
N GLY A 32 6.93 5.90 -2.13
CA GLY A 32 7.49 4.56 -2.03
C GLY A 32 7.21 3.89 -0.68
N LEU A 33 6.85 4.68 0.35
CA LEU A 33 6.67 4.19 1.71
C LEU A 33 5.20 3.92 2.08
N ILE A 34 4.26 4.74 1.61
CA ILE A 34 2.84 4.54 1.95
C ILE A 34 2.24 3.34 1.20
N MET A 35 2.63 3.07 -0.05
CA MET A 35 2.17 1.88 -0.78
C MET A 35 2.42 0.56 -0.01
N PRO A 36 3.64 0.28 0.49
CA PRO A 36 3.89 -0.91 1.30
C PRO A 36 3.09 -0.93 2.61
N VAL A 37 2.88 0.23 3.25
CA VAL A 37 2.05 0.33 4.46
C VAL A 37 0.59 -0.05 4.17
N VAL A 38 0.01 0.45 3.08
CA VAL A 38 -1.36 0.13 2.66
C VAL A 38 -1.51 -1.37 2.36
N LEU A 39 -0.52 -1.98 1.70
CA LEU A 39 -0.54 -3.42 1.42
C LEU A 39 -0.55 -4.25 2.71
N VAL A 40 0.29 -3.92 3.69
CA VAL A 40 0.34 -4.64 4.98
C VAL A 40 -0.96 -4.49 5.76
N VAL A 41 -1.54 -3.28 5.79
CA VAL A 41 -2.83 -3.03 6.46
C VAL A 41 -3.95 -3.82 5.79
N GLY A 42 -4.01 -3.82 4.46
CA GLY A 42 -5.02 -4.56 3.68
C GLY A 42 -4.94 -6.07 3.92
N VAL A 43 -3.73 -6.64 3.87
CA VAL A 43 -3.53 -8.07 4.15
C VAL A 43 -3.90 -8.41 5.59
N THR A 44 -3.49 -7.58 6.55
CA THR A 44 -3.80 -7.81 7.97
C THR A 44 -5.32 -7.80 8.20
N TYR A 45 -6.02 -6.85 7.60
CA TYR A 45 -7.48 -6.77 7.68
C TYR A 45 -8.16 -7.99 7.03
N GLY A 46 -7.73 -8.38 5.83
CA GLY A 46 -8.27 -9.56 5.15
C GLY A 46 -8.03 -10.86 5.92
N TYR A 47 -6.88 -10.99 6.58
CA TYR A 47 -6.59 -12.11 7.47
C TYR A 47 -7.52 -12.12 8.70
N MET A 48 -7.73 -10.96 9.35
CA MET A 48 -8.66 -10.86 10.48
C MET A 48 -10.10 -11.20 10.13
N MET A 49 -10.53 -10.91 8.90
CA MET A 49 -11.87 -11.22 8.39
C MET A 49 -12.01 -12.65 7.84
N ASN A 50 -10.95 -13.47 7.88
CA ASN A 50 -10.90 -14.80 7.25
C ASN A 50 -11.28 -14.77 5.75
N TYR A 51 -10.93 -13.70 5.04
CA TYR A 51 -11.14 -13.61 3.59
C TYR A 51 -10.15 -14.44 2.78
N PHE A 52 -9.05 -14.85 3.41
CA PHE A 52 -8.09 -15.75 2.80
C PHE A 52 -8.35 -17.17 3.29
N GLU A 53 -8.69 -18.07 2.36
CA GLU A 53 -8.75 -19.53 2.62
C GLU A 53 -7.34 -20.16 2.75
N LEU A 54 -6.30 -19.33 2.70
CA LEU A 54 -4.90 -19.73 2.78
C LEU A 54 -4.40 -19.69 4.23
N GLY A 55 -3.50 -20.60 4.58
CA GLY A 55 -2.79 -20.54 5.85
C GLY A 55 -1.92 -19.27 6.00
N LEU A 56 -1.53 -18.97 7.23
CA LEU A 56 -0.75 -17.76 7.56
C LEU A 56 0.61 -17.69 6.83
N MET A 57 1.28 -18.83 6.62
CA MET A 57 2.57 -18.87 5.90
C MET A 57 2.47 -18.43 4.42
N PRO A 58 1.56 -18.97 3.60
CA PRO A 58 1.32 -18.47 2.24
C PRO A 58 1.03 -16.97 2.18
N ILE A 59 0.23 -16.45 3.11
CA ILE A 59 -0.15 -15.03 3.15
C ILE A 59 1.08 -14.15 3.40
N ILE A 60 1.94 -14.53 4.34
CA ILE A 60 3.20 -13.81 4.62
C ILE A 60 4.10 -13.83 3.38
N PHE A 61 4.26 -14.98 2.73
CA PHE A 61 5.10 -15.11 1.55
C PHE A 61 4.63 -14.19 0.40
N LEU A 62 3.31 -14.21 0.11
CA LEU A 62 2.71 -13.35 -0.91
C LEU A 62 2.82 -11.86 -0.55
N THR A 63 2.68 -11.51 0.72
CA THR A 63 2.85 -10.14 1.21
C THR A 63 4.27 -9.64 0.95
N ILE A 64 5.28 -10.45 1.28
CA ILE A 64 6.67 -10.12 1.02
C ILE A 64 6.93 -9.93 -0.49
N MET A 65 6.43 -10.84 -1.33
CA MET A 65 6.52 -10.69 -2.79
C MET A 65 5.86 -9.39 -3.28
N GLY A 66 4.66 -9.09 -2.78
CA GLY A 66 3.95 -7.85 -3.11
C GLY A 66 4.71 -6.59 -2.71
N LEU A 67 5.36 -6.59 -1.55
CA LEU A 67 6.23 -5.49 -1.10
C LEU A 67 7.43 -5.28 -2.03
N PHE A 68 8.11 -6.36 -2.43
CA PHE A 68 9.23 -6.28 -3.38
C PHE A 68 8.78 -5.73 -4.74
N MET A 69 7.63 -6.19 -5.23
CA MET A 69 7.06 -5.72 -6.49
C MET A 69 6.73 -4.22 -6.44
N LEU A 70 6.07 -3.77 -5.37
CA LEU A 70 5.75 -2.36 -5.13
C LEU A 70 7.01 -1.47 -5.09
N LEU A 71 8.07 -1.93 -4.42
CA LEU A 71 9.35 -1.23 -4.38
C LEU A 71 9.98 -1.14 -5.78
N GLY A 72 9.96 -2.22 -6.54
CA GLY A 72 10.46 -2.27 -7.91
C GLY A 72 9.70 -1.30 -8.84
N GLU A 73 8.36 -1.30 -8.77
CA GLU A 73 7.54 -0.36 -9.55
C GLU A 73 7.80 1.09 -9.17
N TRP A 74 7.94 1.40 -7.88
CA TRP A 74 8.28 2.73 -7.44
C TRP A 74 9.65 3.18 -7.98
N GLN A 75 10.67 2.33 -7.93
CA GLN A 75 11.99 2.63 -8.49
C GLN A 75 11.93 2.92 -9.99
N ARG A 76 11.18 2.11 -10.76
CA ARG A 76 10.97 2.30 -12.20
C ARG A 76 10.25 3.62 -12.49
N ALA A 77 9.21 3.94 -11.72
CA ALA A 77 8.48 5.20 -11.85
C ALA A 77 9.35 6.43 -11.57
N GLN A 78 10.25 6.36 -10.58
CA GLN A 78 11.22 7.43 -10.31
C GLN A 78 12.25 7.58 -11.42
N GLN A 79 12.75 6.48 -11.98
CA GLN A 79 13.70 6.50 -13.10
C GLN A 79 13.07 7.12 -14.35
N ALA A 80 11.84 6.72 -14.71
CA ALA A 80 11.12 7.25 -15.87
C ALA A 80 10.81 8.76 -15.74
N ARG A 81 10.64 9.26 -14.51
CA ARG A 81 10.53 10.70 -14.26
C ARG A 81 11.85 11.43 -14.42
N LYS A 82 12.94 10.87 -13.90
CA LYS A 82 14.28 11.46 -14.03
C LYS A 82 14.72 11.54 -15.48
N SER A 83 14.32 10.61 -16.34
CA SER A 83 14.60 10.71 -17.78
C SER A 83 13.78 11.82 -18.45
N LYS A 84 12.49 11.95 -18.13
CA LYS A 84 11.61 13.02 -18.67
C LYS A 84 11.97 14.44 -18.21
N MET A 85 12.68 14.60 -17.08
CA MET A 85 13.16 15.91 -16.61
C MET A 85 14.50 16.33 -17.22
N LYS A 86 15.19 15.41 -17.90
CA LYS A 86 16.50 15.66 -18.55
C LYS A 86 16.37 15.94 -20.05
N GLU A 87 15.18 15.74 -20.60
CA GLU A 87 14.78 16.04 -21.98
C GLU A 87 14.14 17.44 -22.01
#